data_AF-A0A3D3STS5-F1
#
_entry.id   AF-A0A3D3STS5-F1
#
_cell.length_a   1.000
_cell.length_b   1.000
_cell.length_c   1.000
_cell.angle_alpha   90.00
_cell.angle_beta   90.00
_cell.angle_gamma   90.00
#
_symmetry.space_group_name_H-M   'P 1'
#
loop_
_entity.id
_entity.type
_entity.pdbx_description
1 polymer ?
#
loop_
_entity_poly.entity_id
_entity_poly.type
_entity_poly.pdbx_seq_one_letter_code
_entity_poly.pdbx_strand_id
1 'polypeptide(L)' 'SCTQDGHIRLNWRLIQFSLAVIDYVVAHELAHLKAMDHSRSFWDEVATILPNYKAGQQGLKGVTFESVS' A
#
# COMPACT_ATOMS: atom_id res chain seq x y z
N SER A 1 2.03 4.24 -6.19
CA SER A 1 3.51 4.31 -6.12
C SER A 1 3.93 5.50 -5.31
N CYS A 2 5.12 5.40 -4.74
CA CYS A 2 5.83 6.52 -4.16
C CYS A 2 7.13 6.74 -4.94
N THR A 3 7.49 7.99 -5.21
CA THR A 3 8.82 8.33 -5.75
C THR A 3 9.81 8.57 -4.61
N GLN A 4 11.11 8.56 -4.91
CA GLN A 4 12.16 8.92 -3.95
C GLN A 4 12.01 10.37 -3.45
N ASP A 5 11.43 11.26 -4.25
CA ASP A 5 11.11 12.64 -3.88
C ASP A 5 9.86 12.77 -3.00
N GLY A 6 9.25 11.65 -2.58
CA GLY A 6 8.12 11.61 -1.66
C GLY A 6 6.75 11.87 -2.32
N HIS A 7 6.63 11.77 -3.63
CA HIS A 7 5.33 11.90 -4.30
C HIS A 7 4.58 10.57 -4.29
N ILE A 8 3.42 10.55 -3.63
CA ILE A 8 2.49 9.42 -3.61
C ILE A 8 1.47 9.53 -4.76
N ARG A 9 1.26 8.43 -5.47
CA ARG A 9 0.28 8.26 -6.55
C ARG A 9 -0.61 7.08 -6.24
N LEU A 10 -1.91 7.28 -6.35
CA LEU A 10 -2.93 6.25 -6.12
C LEU A 10 -3.77 6.06 -7.38
N ASN A 11 -4.14 4.82 -7.67
CA ASN A 11 -5.05 4.51 -8.78
C ASN A 11 -6.48 4.90 -8.40
N TRP A 12 -7.15 5.73 -9.21
CA TRP A 12 -8.51 6.19 -8.90
C TRP A 12 -9.52 5.05 -8.74
N ARG A 13 -9.28 3.88 -9.36
CA ARG A 13 -10.15 2.70 -9.24
C ARG A 13 -10.20 2.12 -7.84
N LEU A 14 -9.29 2.51 -6.94
CA LEU A 14 -9.32 2.10 -5.53
C LEU A 14 -10.65 2.43 -4.84
N ILE A 15 -11.40 3.44 -5.31
CA ILE A 15 -12.73 3.78 -4.80
C ILE A 15 -13.74 2.62 -4.90
N GLN A 16 -13.47 1.61 -5.74
CA GLN A 16 -14.33 0.45 -5.96
C GLN A 16 -14.04 -0.70 -4.97
N PHE A 17 -13.02 -0.54 -4.11
CA PHE A 17 -12.59 -1.57 -3.16
C PHE A 17 -13.19 -1.37 -1.78
N SER A 18 -13.10 -2.41 -0.97
CA SER A 18 -13.40 -2.31 0.45
C SER A 18 -12.43 -1.33 1.14
N LEU A 19 -12.89 -0.70 2.23
CA LEU A 19 -12.05 0.19 3.02
C LEU A 19 -10.76 -0.47 3.49
N ALA A 20 -10.80 -1.76 3.87
CA ALA A 20 -9.62 -2.50 4.28
C ALA A 20 -8.53 -2.56 3.18
N VAL A 21 -8.92 -2.65 1.91
CA VAL A 21 -7.98 -2.61 0.78
C VAL A 21 -7.44 -1.19 0.59
N ILE A 22 -8.31 -0.18 0.68
CA ILE A 22 -7.91 1.23 0.54
C ILE A 22 -6.91 1.60 1.65
N ASP A 23 -7.21 1.29 2.90
CA ASP A 23 -6.34 1.53 4.06
C ASP A 23 -4.99 0.85 3.89
N TYR A 24 -4.98 -0.39 3.37
CA TYR A 24 -3.76 -1.12 3.09
C TYR A 24 -2.91 -0.43 2.02
N VAL A 25 -3.49 0.02 0.91
CA VAL A 25 -2.73 0.71 -0.15
C VAL A 25 -2.20 2.04 0.35
N VAL A 26 -2.99 2.81 1.11
CA VAL A 26 -2.51 4.07 1.69
C VAL A 26 -1.34 3.83 2.65
N ALA A 27 -1.45 2.84 3.55
CA ALA A 27 -0.36 2.46 4.46
C ALA A 27 0.89 1.98 3.69
N HIS A 28 0.70 1.25 2.60
CA HIS A 28 1.77 0.78 1.71
C HIS A 28 2.54 1.96 1.10
N GLU A 29 1.85 2.93 0.52
CA GLU A 29 2.50 4.09 -0.09
C GLU A 29 3.17 5.01 0.94
N LEU A 30 2.59 5.15 2.14
CA LEU A 30 3.22 5.90 3.24
C LEU A 30 4.48 5.22 3.76
N ALA A 31 4.51 3.88 3.83
CA ALA A 31 5.71 3.14 4.24
C ALA A 31 6.88 3.35 3.26
N HIS A 32 6.58 3.56 1.97
CA HIS A 32 7.62 3.87 0.99
C HIS A 32 8.38 5.18 1.25
N LEU A 33 7.78 6.14 1.96
CA LEU A 33 8.49 7.36 2.38
C LEU A 33 9.69 7.09 3.30
N LYS A 34 9.73 5.92 3.95
CA LYS A 34 10.80 5.51 4.87
C LYS A 34 11.64 4.35 4.35
N ALA A 35 11.03 3.45 3.58
CA ALA A 35 11.71 2.30 3.00
C ALA A 35 11.22 2.06 1.56
N MET A 36 12.04 2.42 0.57
CA MET A 36 11.64 2.40 -0.84
C MET A 36 11.50 0.98 -1.42
N ASP A 37 12.06 -0.03 -0.78
CA ASP A 37 11.96 -1.44 -1.17
C ASP A 37 11.03 -2.23 -0.25
N HIS A 38 10.47 -3.35 -0.69
CA HIS A 38 9.61 -4.22 0.14
C HIS A 38 10.41 -5.08 1.13
N SER A 39 11.46 -4.51 1.70
CA SER A 39 12.34 -5.13 2.69
C SER A 39 11.64 -5.29 4.05
N ARG A 40 12.33 -5.87 5.03
CA ARG A 40 11.77 -6.06 6.38
C ARG A 40 11.38 -4.73 7.04
N SER A 41 12.20 -3.68 6.90
CA SER A 41 11.90 -2.35 7.45
C SER A 41 10.63 -1.76 6.85
N PHE A 42 10.36 -1.98 5.57
CA PHE A 42 9.11 -1.58 4.95
C PHE A 42 7.90 -2.26 5.60
N TRP A 43 7.95 -3.58 5.78
CA TRP A 43 6.83 -4.31 6.38
C TRP A 43 6.65 -3.96 7.87
N ASP A 44 7.73 -3.64 8.57
CA ASP A 44 7.67 -3.14 9.95
C ASP A 44 6.97 -1.76 10.01
N GLU A 45 7.22 -0.88 9.03
CA GLU A 45 6.51 0.41 8.91
C GLU A 45 5.04 0.25 8.53
N VAL A 46 4.72 -0.64 7.57
CA VAL A 46 3.33 -0.98 7.23
C VAL A 46 2.58 -1.50 8.47
N ALA A 47 3.20 -2.41 9.25
CA ALA A 47 2.60 -2.95 10.46
C ALA A 47 2.46 -1.92 11.59
N THR A 48 3.32 -0.90 11.62
CA THR A 48 3.22 0.23 12.55
C THR A 48 2.03 1.14 12.19
N ILE A 49 1.83 1.41 10.89
CA ILE A 49 0.73 2.26 10.41
C ILE A 49 -0.62 1.52 10.49
N LEU A 50 -0.63 0.25 10.07
CA LEU A 50 -1.83 -0.57 9.99
C LEU A 50 -1.54 -1.99 10.54
N PRO A 51 -1.71 -2.22 11.85
CA PRO A 51 -1.38 -3.52 12.47
C PRO A 51 -2.09 -4.73 11.85
N ASN A 52 -3.29 -4.53 11.30
CA ASN A 52 -4.11 -5.58 10.67
C ASN A 52 -4.03 -5.58 9.12
N TYR A 53 -2.93 -5.08 8.54
CA TYR A 53 -2.76 -4.87 7.10
C TYR A 53 -2.99 -6.11 6.22
N LYS A 54 -2.84 -7.32 6.79
CA LYS A 54 -2.99 -8.59 6.08
C LYS A 54 -4.39 -8.77 5.47
N ALA A 55 -5.44 -8.23 6.10
CA ALA A 55 -6.80 -8.30 5.56
C ALA A 55 -6.93 -7.54 4.23
N GLY A 56 -6.41 -6.31 4.18
CA GLY A 56 -6.35 -5.52 2.95
C GLY A 56 -5.43 -6.12 1.90
N GLN A 57 -4.26 -6.64 2.31
CA GLN A 57 -3.33 -7.33 1.41
C GLN A 57 -3.99 -8.54 0.72
N GLN A 58 -4.77 -9.33 1.46
CA GLN A 58 -5.48 -10.47 0.89
C GLN A 58 -6.56 -10.04 -0.11
N GLY A 59 -7.27 -8.94 0.15
CA GLY A 59 -8.29 -8.39 -0.75
C GLY A 59 -7.75 -7.92 -2.11
N LEU A 60 -6.43 -7.69 -2.23
CA LEU A 60 -5.77 -7.36 -3.49
C LEU A 60 -5.18 -8.57 -4.23
N LYS A 61 -5.07 -9.74 -3.58
CA LYS A 61 -4.52 -10.92 -4.25
C LYS A 61 -5.43 -11.35 -5.41
N GLY A 62 -4.85 -11.47 -6.60
CA GLY A 62 -5.58 -11.86 -7.81
C GLY A 62 -6.28 -10.69 -8.52
N VAL A 63 -6.12 -9.47 -8.04
CA VAL A 63 -6.62 -8.28 -8.73
C VAL A 63 -5.54 -7.73 -9.65
N THR A 64 -5.74 -7.87 -10.96
CA THR A 64 -4.90 -7.22 -11.97
C THR A 64 -5.39 -5.80 -12.21
N PHE A 65 -4.74 -4.86 -11.52
CA PHE A 65 -4.64 -3.49 -12.01
C PHE A 65 -3.33 -3.40 -12.73
N GLU A 66 -3.34 -3.10 -14.02
CA GLU A 66 -2.12 -2.61 -14.65
C GLU A 66 -1.67 -1.36 -13.86
N SER A 67 -0.68 -1.60 -13.00
CA SER A 67 -0.06 -0.67 -12.06
C SER A 67 -0.94 -0.17 -10.89
N VAL A 68 -1.00 -0.92 -9.79
CA VAL A 68 -1.02 -0.27 -8.44
C VAL A 68 0.43 0.00 -8.07
N SER A 69 0.96 0.99 -8.80
CA SER A 69 2.15 1.77 -8.54
C SER A 69 2.04 2.97 -9.47
#